data_AF-M0CKR4-F1
#
_entry.id   AF-M0CKR4-F1
#
_cell.length_a   1.000
_cell.length_b   1.000
_cell.length_c   1.000
_cell.angle_alpha   90.00
_cell.angle_beta   90.00
_cell.angle_gamma   90.00
#
_symmetry.space_group_name_H-M   'P 1'
#
loop_
_entity.id
_entity.type
_entity.pdbx_description
1 polymer ?
#
loop_
_entity_poly.entity_id
_entity_poly.type
_entity_poly.pdbx_seq_one_letter_code
_entity_poly.pdbx_strand_id
1 'polypeptide(L)' 'MEEAYVRLLCPECTKDWESTPTDLPEHTTLYHCPNCHASRRLAEFTRTDRDLQTLKSLG' A
#
# COMPACT_ATOMS: atom_id res chain seq x y z
N MET A 1 -2.52 -21.21 -5.51
CA MET A 1 -1.66 -20.03 -5.34
C MET A 1 -2.48 -19.05 -4.54
N GLU A 2 -2.05 -18.68 -3.34
CA GLU A 2 -2.74 -17.64 -2.56
C GLU A 2 -2.49 -16.31 -3.25
N GLU A 3 -3.53 -15.74 -3.84
CA GLU A 3 -3.52 -14.36 -4.30
C GLU A 3 -3.45 -13.49 -3.05
N ALA A 4 -2.24 -13.05 -2.69
CA ALA A 4 -2.08 -12.06 -1.63
C ALA A 4 -2.71 -10.76 -2.13
N TYR A 5 -3.70 -10.25 -1.42
CA TYR A 5 -4.25 -8.93 -1.65
C TYR A 5 -3.91 -8.07 -0.45
N VAL A 6 -3.37 -6.88 -0.71
CA VAL A 6 -3.13 -5.86 0.31
C VAL A 6 -4.21 -4.81 0.22
N ARG A 7 -4.65 -4.33 1.38
CA ARG A 7 -5.66 -3.29 1.48
C ARG A 7 -4.96 -1.95 1.75
N LEU A 8 -5.00 -1.09 0.75
CA LEU A 8 -4.45 0.26 0.80
C LEU A 8 -5.53 1.22 1.29
N LEU A 9 -5.16 2.17 2.12
CA LEU A 9 -5.98 3.24 2.65
C LEU A 9 -5.23 4.55 2.42
N CYS A 10 -5.81 5.46 1.62
CA CYS A 10 -5.22 6.78 1.50
C CYS A 10 -5.37 7.57 2.80
N PRO A 11 -4.28 8.07 3.42
CA PRO A 11 -4.38 8.85 4.66
C PRO A 11 -4.99 10.24 4.45
N GLU A 12 -4.97 10.77 3.21
CA GLU A 12 -5.47 12.11 2.90
C GLU A 12 -6.99 12.11 2.67
N CYS A 13 -7.52 11.15 1.88
CA CYS A 13 -8.96 11.07 1.60
C CYS A 13 -9.67 9.93 2.34
N THR A 14 -8.96 9.17 3.17
CA THR A 14 -9.49 8.02 3.95
C THR A 14 -10.19 6.95 3.11
N LYS A 15 -9.91 6.90 1.81
CA LYS A 15 -10.48 5.90 0.89
C LYS A 15 -9.62 4.65 0.89
N ASP A 16 -10.25 3.49 1.04
CA ASP A 16 -9.59 2.20 0.93
C ASP A 16 -9.88 1.47 -0.39
N TRP A 17 -8.93 0.63 -0.81
CA TRP A 17 -9.03 -0.25 -1.96
C TRP A 17 -8.12 -1.46 -1.80
N GLU A 18 -8.35 -2.49 -2.60
CA GLU A 18 -7.58 -3.73 -2.60
C GLU A 18 -6.67 -3.75 -3.83
N SER A 19 -5.40 -4.10 -3.64
CA SER A 19 -4.40 -4.25 -4.70
C SER A 19 -3.53 -5.47 -4.45
N THR A 20 -2.98 -6.05 -5.50
CA THR A 20 -2.01 -7.14 -5.42
C THR A 20 -0.61 -6.59 -5.13
N PRO A 21 0.14 -7.12 -4.16
CA PRO A 21 1.48 -6.67 -3.83
C PRO A 21 2.46 -6.87 -5.00
N THR A 22 2.18 -7.81 -5.91
CA THR A 22 2.96 -8.03 -7.13
C THR A 22 2.79 -6.94 -8.19
N ASP A 23 1.67 -6.21 -8.17
CA ASP A 23 1.39 -5.08 -9.07
C ASP A 23 1.84 -3.75 -8.46
N LEU A 24 2.15 -3.74 -7.16
CA LEU A 24 2.53 -2.54 -6.45
C LEU A 24 4.04 -2.29 -6.54
N PRO A 25 4.45 -1.01 -6.69
CA PRO A 25 5.86 -0.65 -6.60
C PRO A 25 6.37 -0.84 -5.17
N GLU A 26 7.67 -0.71 -4.97
CA GLU A 26 8.26 -0.79 -3.63
C GLU A 26 7.60 0.21 -2.67
N HIS A 27 7.44 -0.19 -1.40
CA HIS A 27 6.82 0.62 -0.35
C HIS A 27 7.48 2.01 -0.14
N THR A 28 8.75 2.14 -0.54
CA THR A 28 9.55 3.38 -0.49
C THR A 28 9.29 4.32 -1.67
N THR A 29 8.68 3.83 -2.75
CA THR A 29 8.41 4.59 -3.96
C THR A 29 7.28 5.58 -3.74
N LEU A 30 7.39 6.75 -4.38
CA LEU A 30 6.31 7.73 -4.42
C LEU A 30 5.14 7.16 -5.23
N TYR A 31 4.04 6.92 -4.54
CA TYR A 31 2.76 6.51 -5.10
C TYR A 31 1.80 7.70 -5.11
N HIS A 32 1.06 7.82 -6.21
CA HIS A 32 0.08 8.88 -6.38
C HIS A 32 -1.32 8.31 -6.17
N CYS A 33 -2.07 8.89 -5.24
CA CYS A 33 -3.43 8.44 -5.02
C CYS A 33 -4.30 8.75 -6.25
N PRO A 34 -4.98 7.77 -6.85
CA PRO A 34 -5.87 8.01 -7.99
C PRO A 34 -7.12 8.81 -7.63
N ASN A 35 -7.44 8.97 -6.34
CA ASN A 35 -8.66 9.65 -5.89
C ASN A 35 -8.43 11.11 -5.51
N CYS A 36 -7.35 11.42 -4.79
CA CYS A 36 -7.04 12.79 -4.34
C CYS A 36 -5.81 13.39 -4.99
N HIS A 37 -5.09 12.65 -5.84
CA HIS A 37 -3.86 13.09 -6.47
C HIS A 37 -2.77 13.52 -5.47
N ALA A 38 -2.76 12.90 -4.28
CA ALA A 38 -1.70 13.10 -3.31
C ALA A 38 -0.47 12.25 -3.66
N SER A 39 0.69 12.87 -3.72
CA SER A 39 1.99 12.19 -3.87
C SER A 39 2.58 11.88 -2.49
N ARG A 40 2.61 10.60 -2.12
CA ARG A 40 3.18 10.11 -0.85
C ARG A 40 3.87 8.77 -1.09
N ARG A 41 4.61 8.25 -0.11
CA ARG A 41 5.19 6.90 -0.25
C ARG A 41 4.09 5.85 -0.20
N LEU A 42 4.20 4.77 -0.96
CA LEU A 42 3.22 3.67 -0.91
C LEU A 42 3.05 3.12 0.52
N ALA A 43 4.12 3.13 1.34
CA ALA A 43 4.06 2.78 2.76
C ALA A 43 3.02 3.58 3.58
N GLU A 44 2.74 4.83 3.20
CA GLU A 44 1.74 5.68 3.86
C GLU A 44 0.30 5.24 3.49
N PHE A 45 0.15 4.55 2.37
CA PHE A 45 -1.12 3.98 1.92
C PHE A 45 -1.36 2.59 2.51
N THR A 46 -0.31 1.80 2.76
CA THR A 46 -0.45 0.55 3.49
C THR A 46 -0.75 0.88 4.95
N ARG A 47 -1.87 0.38 5.52
CA ARG A 47 -2.25 0.64 6.91
C ARG A 47 -1.27 -0.08 7.85
N THR A 48 -0.18 0.63 8.14
CA THR A 48 1.04 0.09 8.70
C THR A 48 0.93 -0.09 10.21
N ASP A 49 0.39 -1.23 10.60
CA ASP A 49 0.84 -1.88 11.85
C ASP A 49 1.05 -3.38 11.61
N ARG A 50 0.13 -4.01 10.86
CA ARG A 50 0.18 -5.46 10.62
C ARG A 50 0.93 -5.86 9.34
N ASP A 51 0.95 -5.00 8.32
CA ASP A 51 1.50 -5.32 7.00
C ASP A 51 3.03 -5.16 6.92
N LEU A 52 3.62 -4.22 7.68
CA LEU A 52 5.08 -4.02 7.72
C LEU A 52 5.83 -5.24 8.29
N GLN A 53 5.22 -5.99 9.21
CA GLN A 53 5.76 -7.24 9.74
C GLN A 53 5.81 -8.33 8.66
N THR A 54 4.77 -8.40 7.82
CA THR A 54 4.70 -9.35 6.69
C THR A 54 5.73 -9.00 5.61
N LEU A 55 5.86 -7.70 5.26
CA LEU A 55 6.84 -7.25 4.26
C LEU A 55 8.29 -7.37 4.76
N LYS A 56 8.58 -7.16 6.04
CA LYS A 56 9.92 -7.39 6.61
C LYS A 56 10.31 -8.87 6.70
N SER A 57 9.34 -9.77 6.79
CA SER A 57 9.62 -11.21 6.90
C SER A 57 9.91 -11.88 5.56
N LEU A 58 9.69 -11.16 4.44
CA LEU A 58 9.91 -11.65 3.07
C LEU A 58 11.17 -11.07 2.42
N GLY A 59 12.01 -10.32 3.17
CA GLY A 59 13.27 -9.72 2.71
C GLY A 59 14.50 -10.44 3.25
#